data_AF-A0A1E7WTX7-F1
#
_entry.id   AF-A0A1E7WTX7-F1
#
_cell.length_a   1.000
_cell.length_b   1.000
_cell.length_c   1.000
_cell.angle_alpha   90.00
_cell.angle_beta   90.00
_cell.angle_gamma   90.00
#
_symmetry.space_group_name_H-M   'P 1'
#
loop_
_entity.id
_entity.type
_entity.pdbx_description
1 polymer ?
#
loop_
_entity_poly.entity_id
_entity_poly.type
_entity_poly.pdbx_seq_one_letter_code
_entity_poly.pdbx_strand_id
1 'polypeptide(L)'
;MQLLSRVATVMTGLLLASSLVVAQTPYTDDTVYQGLGGKQGIKKIVETFIPLVLADPRIKDNFADFDMEQLNVRLQEQICEFAGGPCKYTGKYRDKTMDGVGTVRDMTTVHQDLKITNAMFNALTEDLQIAMERHNVPNSVANKLVAKLAPMQRAIVTK
;
A
#
# COMPACT_ATOMS: atom_id res chain seq x y z
N MET A 1 -76.11 8.43 -47.66
CA MET A 1 -75.44 8.37 -46.34
C MET A 1 -74.15 7.59 -46.45
N GLN A 2 -73.06 8.20 -46.94
CA GLN A 2 -71.68 7.72 -46.76
C GLN A 2 -70.75 8.95 -46.79
N LEU A 3 -70.27 9.34 -45.61
CA LEU A 3 -69.33 10.44 -45.39
C LEU A 3 -67.95 9.85 -45.08
N LEU A 4 -66.95 10.28 -45.85
CA LEU A 4 -65.63 10.77 -45.44
C LEU A 4 -64.80 9.98 -44.39
N SER A 5 -63.68 9.45 -44.90
CA SER A 5 -62.29 9.90 -44.59
C SER A 5 -61.56 9.49 -43.30
N ARG A 6 -60.27 9.18 -43.51
CA ARG A 6 -59.06 9.34 -42.68
C ARG A 6 -58.47 8.14 -41.92
N VAL A 7 -57.21 7.89 -42.30
CA VAL A 7 -56.15 7.08 -41.68
C VAL A 7 -55.82 7.61 -40.27
N ALA A 8 -55.53 6.71 -39.31
CA ALA A 8 -54.69 7.02 -38.15
C ALA A 8 -54.00 5.77 -37.57
N THR A 9 -52.68 5.87 -37.45
CA THR A 9 -51.67 4.93 -36.95
C THR A 9 -51.72 4.72 -35.42
N VAL A 10 -51.52 3.49 -34.92
CA VAL A 10 -51.21 3.14 -33.50
C VAL A 10 -50.61 1.72 -33.50
N MET A 11 -49.58 1.26 -32.77
CA MET A 11 -48.42 1.81 -32.06
C MET A 11 -47.56 0.57 -31.66
N THR A 12 -46.24 0.71 -31.65
CA THR A 12 -45.34 0.21 -30.59
C THR A 12 -45.07 -1.30 -30.39
N GLY A 13 -43.78 -1.65 -30.41
CA GLY A 13 -43.27 -2.89 -29.83
C GLY A 13 -41.76 -3.08 -29.95
N LEU A 14 -40.95 -2.05 -29.70
CA LEU A 14 -39.49 -2.21 -29.61
C LEU A 14 -39.12 -2.79 -28.25
N LEU A 15 -38.91 -4.11 -28.19
CA LEU A 15 -38.37 -4.82 -27.03
C LEU A 15 -36.88 -4.45 -26.88
N LEU A 16 -36.59 -3.45 -26.04
CA LEU A 16 -35.24 -3.18 -25.55
C LEU A 16 -34.91 -4.19 -24.45
N ALA A 17 -34.22 -5.27 -24.82
CA ALA A 17 -33.58 -6.16 -23.87
C ALA A 17 -32.40 -5.42 -23.21
N SER A 18 -32.62 -4.92 -21.99
CA SER A 18 -31.56 -4.31 -21.18
C SER A 18 -30.65 -5.38 -20.61
N SER A 19 -29.53 -5.63 -21.27
CA SER A 19 -28.43 -6.41 -20.72
C SER A 19 -27.77 -5.63 -19.58
N LEU A 20 -28.03 -6.01 -18.34
CA LEU A 20 -27.25 -5.55 -17.18
C LEU A 20 -25.84 -6.15 -17.28
N VAL A 21 -24.92 -5.39 -17.87
CA VAL A 21 -23.49 -5.64 -17.73
C VAL A 21 -23.12 -5.30 -16.29
N VAL A 22 -23.05 -6.32 -15.43
CA VAL A 22 -22.40 -6.18 -14.13
C VAL A 22 -20.90 -6.07 -14.40
N ALA A 23 -20.36 -4.85 -14.31
CA ALA A 23 -18.92 -4.64 -14.31
C ALA A 23 -18.34 -5.34 -13.07
N GLN A 24 -17.75 -6.53 -13.28
CA GLN A 24 -16.96 -7.20 -12.26
C GLN A 24 -15.66 -6.41 -12.10
N THR A 25 -15.62 -5.49 -11.13
CA THR A 25 -14.35 -4.92 -10.68
C THR A 25 -13.48 -6.08 -10.22
N PRO A 26 -12.25 -6.27 -10.75
CA PRO A 26 -11.36 -7.27 -10.22
C PRO A 26 -11.18 -6.97 -8.73
N TYR A 27 -11.71 -7.83 -7.87
CA TYR A 27 -11.47 -7.74 -6.43
C TYR A 27 -9.97 -7.94 -6.25
N THR A 28 -9.24 -6.83 -6.17
CA THR A 28 -7.91 -6.85 -5.59
C THR A 28 -8.15 -7.28 -4.15
N ASP A 29 -7.49 -8.34 -3.69
CA ASP A 29 -7.64 -8.83 -2.32
C ASP A 29 -7.12 -7.76 -1.34
N ASP A 30 -8.02 -6.84 -0.98
CA ASP A 30 -7.80 -5.69 -0.09
C ASP A 30 -8.10 -6.04 1.36
N THR A 31 -8.35 -7.33 1.67
CA THR A 31 -8.72 -7.78 3.01
C THR A 31 -7.69 -7.39 4.07
N VAL A 32 -6.40 -7.40 3.69
CA VAL A 32 -5.31 -6.93 4.56
C VAL A 32 -5.40 -5.42 4.77
N TYR A 33 -5.59 -4.64 3.69
CA TYR A 33 -5.75 -3.19 3.77
C TYR A 33 -6.94 -2.79 4.67
N GLN A 34 -8.09 -3.45 4.50
CA GLN A 34 -9.26 -3.21 5.35
C GLN A 34 -9.00 -3.63 6.80
N GLY A 35 -8.35 -4.78 7.00
CA GLY A 35 -7.97 -5.27 8.33
C GLY A 35 -6.97 -4.37 9.08
N LEU A 36 -6.17 -3.58 8.36
CA LEU A 36 -5.29 -2.55 8.91
C LEU A 36 -6.03 -1.24 9.24
N GLY A 37 -7.33 -1.13 8.94
CA GLY A 37 -8.10 0.10 9.11
C GLY A 37 -7.94 1.09 7.95
N GLY A 38 -7.58 0.59 6.77
CA GLY A 38 -7.33 1.38 5.58
C GLY A 38 -6.22 2.42 5.75
N LYS A 39 -6.24 3.48 4.95
CA LYS A 39 -5.19 4.52 4.95
C LYS A 39 -4.97 5.16 6.32
N GLN A 40 -6.04 5.42 7.09
CA GLN A 40 -5.92 6.06 8.40
C GLN A 40 -5.33 5.12 9.46
N GLY A 41 -5.70 3.83 9.44
CA GLY A 41 -5.09 2.86 10.34
C GLY A 41 -3.61 2.63 10.02
N ILE A 42 -3.25 2.52 8.74
CA ILE A 42 -1.85 2.43 8.29
C ILE A 42 -1.04 3.65 8.75
N LYS A 43 -1.59 4.86 8.61
CA LYS A 43 -0.93 6.08 9.11
C LYS A 43 -0.60 5.97 10.60
N LYS A 44 -1.57 5.59 11.44
CA LYS A 44 -1.37 5.44 12.89
C LYS A 44 -0.33 4.37 13.23
N ILE A 45 -0.35 3.25 12.51
CA ILE A 45 0.63 2.17 12.67
C ILE A 45 2.03 2.70 12.35
N VAL A 46 2.23 3.39 11.22
CA VAL A 46 3.54 3.94 10.84
C VAL A 46 4.02 5.01 11.83
N GLU A 47 3.13 5.87 12.32
CA GLU A 47 3.44 6.87 13.35
C GLU A 47 3.85 6.25 14.68
N THR A 48 3.42 5.01 14.97
CA THR A 48 3.86 4.25 16.15
C THR A 48 5.14 3.45 15.86
N PHE A 49 5.29 2.97 14.63
CA PHE A 49 6.42 2.17 14.17
C PHE A 49 7.73 2.96 14.18
N ILE A 50 7.73 4.20 13.67
CA ILE A 50 8.97 5.01 13.61
C ILE A 50 9.61 5.23 14.99
N PRO A 51 8.87 5.63 16.04
CA PRO A 51 9.44 5.74 17.37
C PRO A 51 9.98 4.42 17.95
N LEU A 52 9.40 3.27 17.59
CA LEU A 52 9.92 1.95 18.00
C LEU A 52 11.28 1.69 17.37
N VAL A 53 11.39 1.91 16.06
CA VAL A 53 12.65 1.76 15.31
C VAL A 53 13.75 2.67 15.84
N LEU A 54 13.41 3.93 16.15
CA LEU A 54 14.36 4.90 16.71
C LEU A 54 14.76 4.59 18.17
N ALA A 55 13.98 3.75 18.87
CA ALA A 55 14.28 3.30 20.21
C ALA A 55 15.01 1.94 20.24
N ASP A 56 15.00 1.16 19.14
CA ASP A 56 15.61 -0.16 19.09
C ASP A 56 17.15 -0.07 18.97
N PRO A 57 17.92 -0.47 20.01
CA PRO A 57 19.38 -0.40 19.98
C PRO A 57 20.03 -1.27 18.90
N ARG A 58 19.30 -2.22 18.29
CA ARG A 58 19.79 -3.10 17.22
C ARG A 58 19.88 -2.39 15.87
N ILE A 59 19.04 -1.37 15.64
CA ILE A 59 18.86 -0.76 14.31
C ILE A 59 18.80 0.78 14.31
N LYS A 60 18.57 1.45 15.45
CA LYS A 60 18.34 2.90 15.51
C LYS A 60 19.44 3.72 14.81
N ASP A 61 20.70 3.29 14.91
CA ASP A 61 21.84 4.04 14.38
C ASP A 61 21.82 4.06 12.84
N ASN A 62 21.15 3.09 12.20
CA ASN A 62 20.95 3.07 10.76
C ASN A 62 20.01 4.18 10.28
N PHE A 63 19.27 4.85 11.17
CA PHE A 63 18.26 5.86 10.82
C PHE A 63 18.69 7.30 11.16
N ALA A 64 19.89 7.50 11.70
CA ALA A 64 20.33 8.79 12.25
C ALA A 64 20.35 9.95 11.23
N ASP A 65 20.68 9.66 9.97
CA ASP A 65 20.89 10.67 8.92
C ASP A 65 19.73 10.76 7.91
N PHE A 66 18.61 10.08 8.17
CA PHE A 66 17.48 10.03 7.25
C PHE A 66 16.45 11.15 7.48
N ASP A 67 15.83 11.61 6.39
CA ASP A 67 14.63 12.44 6.44
C ASP A 67 13.44 11.60 6.92
N MET A 68 13.16 11.68 8.22
CA MET A 68 12.13 10.87 8.87
C MET A 68 10.71 11.22 8.43
N GLU A 69 10.46 12.46 7.98
CA GLU A 69 9.15 12.84 7.43
C GLU A 69 8.93 12.15 6.09
N GLN A 70 9.94 12.17 5.22
CA GLN A 70 9.89 11.46 3.94
C GLN A 70 9.78 9.95 4.17
N LEU A 71 10.56 9.36 5.09
CA LEU A 71 10.49 7.93 5.40
C LEU A 71 9.09 7.53 5.88
N ASN A 72 8.44 8.34 6.73
CA ASN A 72 7.08 8.11 7.18
C ASN A 72 6.09 8.00 6.01
N VAL A 73 6.15 8.96 5.07
CA VAL A 73 5.29 8.92 3.87
C VAL A 73 5.56 7.68 3.03
N ARG A 74 6.82 7.30 2.83
CA ARG A 74 7.22 6.15 2.01
C ARG A 74 6.76 4.83 2.63
N LEU A 75 6.88 4.67 3.94
CA LEU A 75 6.39 3.49 4.66
C LEU A 75 4.86 3.37 4.58
N GLN A 76 4.12 4.48 4.70
CA GLN A 76 2.67 4.46 4.53
C GLN A 76 2.25 4.04 3.12
N GLU A 77 2.88 4.60 2.08
CA GLU A 77 2.60 4.21 0.69
C GLU A 77 2.87 2.73 0.47
N GLN A 78 4.02 2.25 0.94
CA GLN A 78 4.47 0.88 0.73
C GLN A 78 3.60 -0.14 1.45
N ILE A 79 3.29 0.07 2.73
CA ILE A 79 2.38 -0.79 3.48
C ILE A 79 0.99 -0.78 2.83
N CYS A 80 0.49 0.38 2.41
CA CYS A 80 -0.79 0.48 1.74
C CYS A 80 -0.83 -0.30 0.41
N GLU A 81 0.19 -0.16 -0.44
CA GLU A 81 0.24 -0.90 -1.70
C GLU A 81 0.34 -2.42 -1.47
N PHE A 82 1.24 -2.87 -0.59
CA PHE A 82 1.39 -4.30 -0.30
C PHE A 82 0.17 -4.89 0.40
N ALA A 83 -0.57 -4.10 1.17
CA ALA A 83 -1.82 -4.56 1.79
C ALA A 83 -2.98 -4.71 0.78
N GLY A 84 -2.79 -4.36 -0.50
CA GLY A 84 -3.84 -4.37 -1.52
C GLY A 84 -4.67 -3.07 -1.57
N GLY A 85 -4.21 -2.02 -0.88
CA GLY A 85 -4.84 -0.71 -0.88
C GLY A 85 -4.60 0.08 -2.18
N PRO A 86 -5.29 1.22 -2.35
CA PRO A 86 -5.24 2.00 -3.59
C PRO A 86 -3.98 2.86 -3.73
N CYS A 87 -3.08 2.85 -2.74
CA CYS A 87 -1.86 3.65 -2.78
C CYS A 87 -0.83 3.05 -3.74
N LYS A 88 0.08 3.91 -4.21
CA LYS A 88 1.26 3.52 -4.97
C LYS A 88 2.50 4.02 -4.28
N TYR A 89 3.45 3.11 -4.08
CA TYR A 89 4.80 3.45 -3.67
C TYR A 89 5.47 4.24 -4.78
N THR A 90 5.77 5.49 -4.50
CA THR A 90 6.33 6.38 -5.53
C THR A 90 7.86 6.33 -5.58
N GLY A 91 8.51 5.79 -4.54
CA GLY A 91 9.97 5.65 -4.47
C GLY A 91 10.72 6.95 -4.73
N LYS A 92 10.12 8.12 -4.46
CA LYS A 92 10.82 9.39 -4.67
C LYS A 92 11.70 9.67 -3.47
N TYR A 93 12.99 9.37 -3.61
CA TYR A 93 14.04 9.97 -2.78
C TYR A 93 14.35 11.37 -3.34
N ARG A 94 14.31 12.38 -2.48
CA ARG A 94 14.92 13.69 -2.78
C ARG A 94 16.11 13.83 -1.86
N ASP A 95 17.25 13.29 -2.28
CA ASP A 95 18.48 13.66 -1.62
C ASP A 95 18.75 15.14 -1.91
N LYS A 96 19.15 15.91 -0.89
CA LYS A 96 19.64 17.28 -1.06
C LYS A 96 21.09 17.33 -1.53
N THR A 97 21.80 16.19 -1.46
CA THR A 97 23.20 15.99 -1.87
C THR A 97 23.34 15.23 -3.19
N MET A 98 22.25 14.71 -3.76
CA MET A 98 22.25 13.98 -5.04
C MET A 98 21.53 14.76 -6.14
N ASP A 99 21.93 16.03 -6.36
CA ASP A 99 21.58 16.72 -7.60
C ASP A 99 22.14 15.90 -8.79
N GLY A 100 21.24 15.38 -9.64
CA GLY A 100 21.60 14.63 -10.85
C GLY A 100 21.43 13.10 -10.77
N VAL A 101 21.16 12.53 -9.59
CA VAL A 101 20.73 11.13 -9.50
C VAL A 101 19.22 11.08 -9.63
N GLY A 102 18.71 10.37 -10.65
CA GLY A 102 17.28 10.25 -10.91
C GLY A 102 16.50 9.65 -9.75
N THR A 103 15.17 9.53 -9.92
CA THR A 103 14.32 8.88 -8.92
C THR A 103 14.77 7.43 -8.67
N VAL A 104 15.40 7.16 -7.52
CA VAL A 104 15.78 5.80 -7.12
C VAL A 104 14.55 5.09 -6.55
N ARG A 105 14.00 4.13 -7.30
CA ARG A 105 12.69 3.53 -7.02
C ARG A 105 12.74 2.13 -6.39
N ASP A 106 13.84 1.41 -6.55
CA ASP A 106 13.90 0.01 -6.16
C ASP A 106 14.57 -0.17 -4.79
N MET A 107 14.19 -1.24 -4.12
CA MET A 107 14.63 -1.53 -2.76
C MET A 107 16.09 -1.95 -2.68
N THR A 108 16.69 -2.42 -3.77
CA THR A 108 18.11 -2.76 -3.79
C THR A 108 18.93 -1.48 -3.71
N THR A 109 18.68 -0.53 -4.62
CA THR A 109 19.48 0.69 -4.71
C THR A 109 19.36 1.55 -3.45
N VAL A 110 18.18 1.67 -2.84
CA VAL A 110 18.01 2.50 -1.62
C VAL A 110 18.63 1.87 -0.36
N HIS A 111 18.98 0.58 -0.37
CA HIS A 111 19.56 -0.12 0.79
C HIS A 111 20.99 -0.63 0.56
N GLN A 112 21.53 -0.51 -0.66
CA GLN A 112 22.79 -1.15 -1.08
C GLN A 112 23.99 -0.81 -0.18
N ASP A 113 24.07 0.43 0.31
CA ASP A 113 25.23 0.92 1.07
C ASP A 113 25.04 0.82 2.60
N LEU A 114 23.88 0.33 3.05
CA LEU A 114 23.49 0.32 4.47
C LEU A 114 24.02 -0.90 5.26
N LYS A 115 24.67 -1.87 4.58
CA LYS A 115 25.23 -3.09 5.19
C LYS A 115 24.24 -3.84 6.09
N ILE A 116 22.99 -3.88 5.68
CA ILE A 116 21.89 -4.47 6.45
C ILE A 116 22.09 -5.98 6.53
N THR A 117 22.05 -6.50 7.75
CA THR A 117 22.09 -7.94 8.03
C THR A 117 20.68 -8.51 8.17
N ASN A 118 20.55 -9.83 8.11
CA ASN A 118 19.30 -10.51 8.44
C ASN A 118 18.79 -10.18 9.85
N ALA A 119 19.68 -10.04 10.84
CA ALA A 119 19.30 -9.70 12.20
C ALA A 119 18.63 -8.31 12.27
N MET A 120 19.17 -7.33 11.55
CA MET A 120 18.60 -5.98 11.46
C MET A 120 17.26 -5.98 10.72
N PHE A 121 17.14 -6.74 9.63
CA PHE A 121 15.87 -6.87 8.91
C PHE A 121 14.77 -7.49 9.78
N ASN A 122 15.11 -8.50 10.58
CA ASN A 122 14.19 -9.13 11.51
C ASN A 122 13.81 -8.19 12.66
N ALA A 123 14.75 -7.43 13.23
CA ALA A 123 14.48 -6.43 14.25
C ALA A 123 13.44 -5.39 13.77
N LEU A 124 13.61 -4.88 12.54
CA LEU A 124 12.64 -3.98 11.92
C LEU A 124 11.25 -4.62 11.76
N THR A 125 11.21 -5.91 11.41
CA THR A 125 9.95 -6.67 11.25
C THR A 125 9.25 -6.83 12.60
N GLU A 126 9.98 -7.11 13.67
CA GLU A 126 9.46 -7.21 15.03
C GLU A 126 8.87 -5.87 15.50
N ASP A 127 9.56 -4.75 15.24
CA ASP A 127 9.06 -3.41 15.56
C ASP A 127 7.74 -3.09 14.82
N LEU A 128 7.62 -3.52 13.56
CA LEU A 128 6.37 -3.38 12.80
C LEU A 128 5.24 -4.23 13.40
N GLN A 129 5.55 -5.45 13.86
CA GLN A 129 4.57 -6.31 14.54
C GLN A 129 4.10 -5.68 15.87
N ILE A 130 5.01 -5.13 16.67
CA ILE A 130 4.68 -4.40 17.90
C ILE A 130 3.79 -3.18 17.60
N ALA A 131 4.10 -2.42 16.53
CA ALA A 131 3.27 -1.29 16.13
C ALA A 131 1.84 -1.73 15.77
N MET A 132 1.69 -2.80 15.00
CA MET A 132 0.38 -3.36 14.65
C MET A 132 -0.39 -3.87 15.88
N GLU A 133 0.30 -4.54 16.81
CA GLU A 133 -0.27 -5.02 18.07
C GLU A 133 -0.84 -3.87 18.91
N ARG A 134 -0.10 -2.75 19.04
CA ARG A 134 -0.57 -1.54 19.76
C ARG A 134 -1.83 -0.92 19.17
N HIS A 135 -2.11 -1.16 17.89
CA HIS A 135 -3.33 -0.73 17.20
C HIS A 135 -4.39 -1.83 17.12
N ASN A 136 -4.23 -2.92 17.87
CA ASN A 136 -5.15 -4.06 17.93
C ASN A 136 -5.43 -4.69 16.55
N VAL A 137 -4.43 -4.66 15.65
CA VAL A 137 -4.53 -5.36 14.37
C VAL A 137 -4.58 -6.86 14.65
N PRO A 138 -5.55 -7.61 14.11
CA PRO A 138 -5.62 -9.05 14.31
C PRO A 138 -4.34 -9.74 13.81
N ASN A 139 -3.82 -10.72 14.57
CA ASN A 139 -2.61 -11.45 14.20
C ASN A 139 -2.67 -12.07 12.80
N SER A 140 -3.86 -12.52 12.37
CA SER A 140 -4.08 -13.04 11.01
C SER A 140 -3.85 -11.99 9.92
N VAL A 141 -4.18 -10.72 10.18
CA VAL A 141 -3.94 -9.59 9.27
C VAL A 141 -2.47 -9.21 9.30
N ALA A 142 -1.90 -9.05 10.50
CA ALA A 142 -0.49 -8.71 10.69
C ALA A 142 0.45 -9.72 10.00
N ASN A 143 0.22 -11.02 10.20
CA ASN A 143 1.02 -12.08 9.59
C ASN A 143 0.89 -12.09 8.06
N LYS A 144 -0.30 -11.81 7.52
CA LYS A 144 -0.48 -11.68 6.07
C LYS A 144 0.30 -10.50 5.50
N LEU A 145 0.29 -9.35 6.17
CA LEU A 145 1.09 -8.20 5.74
C LEU A 145 2.58 -8.54 5.75
N VAL A 146 3.09 -9.10 6.85
CA VAL A 146 4.50 -9.51 6.98
C VAL A 146 4.88 -10.51 5.89
N ALA A 147 4.03 -11.51 5.60
CA ALA A 147 4.28 -12.48 4.55
C ALA A 147 4.36 -11.84 3.14
N LYS A 148 3.58 -10.79 2.87
CA LYS A 148 3.64 -10.04 1.62
C LYS A 148 4.92 -9.19 1.50
N LEU A 149 5.42 -8.66 2.61
CA LEU A 149 6.64 -7.86 2.65
C LEU A 149 7.93 -8.72 2.68
N ALA A 150 7.90 -9.90 3.27
CA ALA A 150 9.06 -10.76 3.49
C ALA A 150 9.97 -11.00 2.25
N PRO A 151 9.45 -11.16 1.01
CA PRO A 151 10.30 -11.33 -0.18
C PRO A 151 11.27 -10.17 -0.44
N MET A 152 10.98 -8.98 0.08
CA MET A 152 11.84 -7.80 -0.02
C MET A 152 13.19 -7.97 0.67
N GLN A 153 13.30 -8.89 1.63
CA GLN A 153 14.55 -9.21 2.31
C GLN A 153 15.70 -9.41 1.32
N ARG A 154 15.45 -10.03 0.17
CA ARG A 154 16.46 -10.30 -0.87
C ARG A 154 17.06 -9.04 -1.50
N ALA A 155 16.30 -7.96 -1.55
CA ALA A 155 16.75 -6.67 -2.08
C ALA A 155 17.41 -5.81 -0.99
N ILE A 156 17.02 -6.00 0.28
CA ILE A 156 17.38 -5.12 1.39
C ILE A 156 18.62 -5.61 2.14
N VAL A 157 18.77 -6.92 2.33
CA VAL A 157 19.91 -7.50 3.07
C VAL A 157 21.13 -7.54 2.17
N THR A 158 22.18 -6.84 2.60
CA THR A 158 23.41 -6.60 1.83
C THR A 158 24.66 -7.15 2.51
N LYS A 159 24.51 -7.81 3.67
CA LYS A 159 25.59 -8.43 4.43
C LYS A 159 25.18 -9.76 5.07
#